data_AF-A0A3D3CUD2-F1
#
_entry.id   AF-A0A3D3CUD2-F1
#
_cell.length_a   1.000
_cell.length_b   1.000
_cell.length_c   1.000
_cell.angle_alpha   90.00
_cell.angle_beta   90.00
_cell.angle_gamma   90.00
#
_symmetry.space_group_name_H-M   'P 1'
#
loop_
_entity.id
_entity.type
_entity.pdbx_description
1 polymer ?
#
loop_
_entity_poly.entity_id
_entity_poly.type
_entity_poly.pdbx_seq_one_letter_code
_entity_poly.pdbx_strand_id
1 'polypeptide(L)'
;MLPALRAVYIGTARDIIQILNNFLTRKPVQKQVVSNVIFGKHIASRNMPLYSENQVRLLLDEFRGLKKYAEKLVFFDRHFGIIPFSFPEFDPKLPFFFQKNKTDALAEIFKKERNNPALTEKKFSFGETFVFSIRPANSNSAVYSNYILSCFLSRTPVCTEWIRQKMMAGNPVEVLLDEANGIINHLEYCLQHEYDKSFRLQCMSVFYKGFYDAFKNRVNGPGKKRKFTELYLYAQGIIYANYISSLKAGFQNSLNPVDFQRPAPLDLSGKLDLLNELGIIDFLKTRYAGMDSLSFENKLAEILCLITGEYAEKKESLLEIMSTMNRHNAGGSAKGSVNGVHSKILRLTTGK
;
A
#
# COMPACT_ATOMS: atom_id res chain seq x y z
N MET A 1 0.64 29.76 -1.34
CA MET A 1 -0.51 29.07 -0.71
C MET A 1 -1.43 28.36 -1.72
N LEU A 2 -1.90 29.00 -2.80
CA LEU A 2 -2.69 28.31 -3.86
C LEU A 2 -2.01 27.12 -4.59
N PRO A 3 -0.68 27.08 -4.81
CA PRO A 3 -0.04 25.93 -5.49
C PRO A 3 -0.02 24.65 -4.64
N ALA A 4 0.03 24.78 -3.31
CA ALA A 4 0.06 23.65 -2.38
C ALA A 4 -1.33 22.99 -2.25
N LEU A 5 -2.40 23.79 -2.30
CA LEU A 5 -3.77 23.28 -2.41
C LEU A 5 -4.02 22.60 -3.77
N ARG A 6 -3.45 23.09 -4.88
CA ARG A 6 -3.53 22.42 -6.19
C ARG A 6 -2.86 21.04 -6.22
N ALA A 7 -1.73 20.85 -5.55
CA ALA A 7 -1.05 19.55 -5.51
C ALA A 7 -1.82 18.51 -4.69
N VAL A 8 -2.43 18.92 -3.58
CA VAL A 8 -3.30 18.06 -2.76
C VAL A 8 -4.59 17.70 -3.51
N TYR A 9 -5.18 18.66 -4.25
CA TYR A 9 -6.46 18.45 -4.92
C TYR A 9 -6.39 17.72 -6.27
N ILE A 10 -5.33 17.91 -7.07
CA ILE A 10 -5.17 17.23 -8.36
C ILE A 10 -4.83 15.74 -8.18
N GLY A 11 -4.06 15.40 -7.13
CA GLY A 11 -3.86 14.01 -6.71
C GLY A 11 -5.18 13.37 -6.27
N THR A 12 -5.97 14.07 -5.45
CA THR A 12 -7.28 13.56 -5.01
C THR A 12 -8.29 13.46 -6.15
N ALA A 13 -8.31 14.33 -7.16
CA ALA A 13 -9.29 14.22 -8.25
C ALA A 13 -9.05 12.97 -9.11
N ARG A 14 -7.78 12.66 -9.41
CA ARG A 14 -7.41 11.45 -10.16
C ARG A 14 -7.64 10.18 -9.34
N ASP A 15 -7.33 10.23 -8.04
CA ASP A 15 -7.61 9.14 -7.09
C ASP A 15 -9.11 8.95 -6.87
N ILE A 16 -9.90 10.02 -6.79
CA ILE A 16 -11.36 10.00 -6.70
C ILE A 16 -11.96 9.40 -7.98
N ILE A 17 -11.47 9.79 -9.16
CA ILE A 17 -11.89 9.20 -10.44
C ILE A 17 -11.55 7.70 -10.52
N GLN A 18 -10.37 7.29 -10.04
CA GLN A 18 -9.95 5.88 -9.98
C GLN A 18 -10.76 5.09 -8.93
N ILE A 19 -11.08 5.69 -7.79
CA ILE A 19 -11.92 5.11 -6.74
C ILE A 19 -13.37 4.96 -7.24
N LEU A 20 -13.92 5.97 -7.92
CA LEU A 20 -15.26 5.94 -8.53
C LEU A 20 -15.36 4.85 -9.61
N ASN A 21 -14.35 4.73 -10.48
CA ASN A 21 -14.31 3.67 -11.50
C ASN A 21 -14.23 2.25 -10.89
N ASN A 22 -13.51 2.08 -9.79
CA ASN A 22 -13.40 0.80 -9.07
C ASN A 22 -14.63 0.46 -8.23
N PHE A 23 -15.39 1.46 -7.78
CA PHE A 23 -16.56 1.28 -6.93
C PHE A 23 -17.82 0.94 -7.73
N LEU A 24 -17.98 1.53 -8.93
CA LEU A 24 -19.11 1.26 -9.84
C LEU A 24 -19.16 -0.17 -10.40
N THR A 25 -18.18 -1.02 -10.09
CA THR A 25 -18.01 -2.36 -10.70
C THR A 25 -18.05 -3.53 -9.71
N ARG A 26 -18.35 -3.37 -8.40
CA ARG A 26 -18.29 -4.49 -7.44
C ARG A 26 -19.45 -4.58 -6.43
N LYS A 27 -19.95 -5.81 -6.24
CA LYS A 27 -20.88 -6.25 -5.17
C LYS A 27 -20.17 -6.40 -3.80
N PRO A 28 -20.86 -6.26 -2.66
CA PRO A 28 -20.24 -6.30 -1.33
C PRO A 28 -20.18 -7.73 -0.74
N VAL A 29 -19.61 -7.84 0.49
CA VAL A 29 -19.52 -8.99 1.44
C VAL A 29 -18.09 -9.62 1.51
N GLN A 30 -17.41 -9.95 2.63
CA GLN A 30 -17.65 -9.95 4.10
C GLN A 30 -16.33 -9.93 4.91
N LYS A 31 -16.47 -9.54 6.21
CA LYS A 31 -15.76 -9.88 7.47
C LYS A 31 -14.21 -9.98 7.57
N GLN A 32 -13.67 -9.13 8.44
CA GLN A 32 -12.32 -9.18 9.02
C GLN A 32 -12.20 -10.27 10.10
N VAL A 33 -11.01 -10.88 10.19
CA VAL A 33 -10.55 -11.66 11.33
C VAL A 33 -9.34 -10.93 11.93
N VAL A 34 -9.40 -10.64 13.22
CA VAL A 34 -8.30 -10.06 14.00
C VAL A 34 -7.46 -11.22 14.55
N SER A 35 -6.15 -11.22 14.36
CA SER A 35 -5.23 -12.16 15.04
C SER A 35 -4.23 -11.40 15.90
N ASN A 36 -4.32 -11.65 17.21
CA ASN A 36 -3.29 -11.27 18.19
C ASN A 36 -2.26 -12.39 18.25
N VAL A 37 -1.03 -12.15 17.79
CA VAL A 37 0.11 -13.04 18.03
C VAL A 37 1.30 -12.22 18.50
N ILE A 38 1.83 -12.60 19.66
CA ILE A 38 3.00 -12.01 20.32
C ILE A 38 4.26 -12.60 19.66
N PHE A 39 5.12 -11.76 19.09
CA PHE A 39 6.35 -12.20 18.41
C PHE A 39 7.61 -11.94 19.24
N GLY A 40 8.48 -12.95 19.31
CA GLY A 40 9.80 -12.89 19.95
C GLY A 40 10.86 -12.20 19.09
N LYS A 41 11.88 -11.65 19.74
CA LYS A 41 13.05 -11.02 19.10
C LYS A 41 13.92 -12.07 18.39
N HIS A 42 14.17 -11.91 17.09
CA HIS A 42 15.08 -12.76 16.33
C HIS A 42 16.51 -12.21 16.33
N ILE A 43 17.47 -13.08 16.63
CA ILE A 43 18.90 -12.78 16.68
C ILE A 43 19.47 -12.88 15.27
N ALA A 44 19.95 -11.75 14.73
CA ALA A 44 20.74 -11.71 13.52
C ALA A 44 22.23 -11.82 13.88
N SER A 45 22.79 -13.03 13.89
CA SER A 45 24.25 -13.26 13.78
C SER A 45 24.53 -14.76 13.60
N ARG A 46 25.07 -15.12 12.43
CA ARG A 46 25.45 -16.48 12.04
C ARG A 46 26.77 -16.87 12.71
N ASN A 47 26.68 -17.51 13.87
CA ASN A 47 27.51 -18.64 14.25
C ASN A 47 26.52 -19.67 14.81
N MET A 48 26.31 -20.78 14.09
CA MET A 48 25.48 -21.86 14.62
C MET A 48 26.09 -22.28 15.95
N PRO A 49 25.33 -22.30 17.06
CA PRO A 49 25.85 -22.78 18.32
C PRO A 49 26.46 -24.17 18.07
N LEU A 50 27.70 -24.35 18.48
CA LEU A 50 28.33 -25.67 18.48
C LEU A 50 27.63 -26.47 19.59
N TYR A 51 26.60 -27.21 19.21
CA TYR A 51 25.89 -28.08 20.14
C TYR A 51 26.71 -29.34 20.41
N SER A 52 26.86 -29.71 21.68
CA SER A 52 27.36 -31.04 22.05
C SER A 52 26.31 -32.13 21.79
N GLU A 53 26.72 -33.39 21.71
CA GLU A 53 25.80 -34.53 21.52
C GLU A 53 24.68 -34.55 22.56
N ASN A 54 25.02 -34.34 23.84
CA ASN A 54 24.04 -34.30 24.93
C ASN A 54 23.03 -33.15 24.76
N GLN A 55 23.48 -31.97 24.30
CA GLN A 55 22.57 -30.85 24.02
C GLN A 55 21.63 -31.20 22.86
N VAL A 56 22.14 -31.82 21.79
CA VAL A 56 21.32 -32.24 20.65
C VAL A 56 20.28 -33.28 21.07
N ARG A 57 20.62 -34.24 21.94
CA ARG A 57 19.67 -35.22 22.48
C ARG A 57 18.54 -34.54 23.26
N LEU A 58 18.88 -33.67 24.21
CA LEU A 58 17.88 -32.92 24.99
C LEU A 58 16.96 -32.08 24.10
N LEU A 59 17.53 -31.36 23.12
CA LEU A 59 16.74 -30.58 22.16
C LEU A 59 15.83 -31.47 21.33
N LEU A 60 16.28 -32.66 20.93
CA LEU A 60 15.48 -33.59 20.14
C LEU A 60 14.30 -34.14 20.93
N ASP A 61 14.51 -34.47 22.22
CA ASP A 61 13.44 -34.92 23.10
C ASP A 61 12.41 -33.82 23.32
N GLU A 62 12.84 -32.57 23.58
CA GLU A 62 11.95 -31.40 23.66
C GLU A 62 11.15 -31.23 22.35
N PHE A 63 11.84 -31.23 21.21
CA PHE A 63 11.21 -31.06 19.89
C PHE A 63 10.18 -32.16 19.57
N ARG A 64 10.45 -33.40 19.96
CA ARG A 64 9.54 -34.54 19.81
C ARG A 64 8.33 -34.43 20.74
N GLY A 65 8.51 -33.85 21.92
CA GLY A 65 7.44 -33.60 22.89
C GLY A 65 6.41 -32.55 22.45
N LEU A 66 6.77 -31.64 21.53
CA LEU A 66 5.86 -30.61 21.01
C LEU A 66 4.73 -31.23 20.18
N LYS A 67 3.47 -30.98 20.56
CA LYS A 67 2.29 -31.54 19.87
C LYS A 67 1.81 -30.66 18.73
N LYS A 68 1.83 -29.33 18.89
CA LYS A 68 1.33 -28.42 17.85
C LYS A 68 2.42 -28.08 16.84
N TYR A 69 2.06 -28.07 15.57
CA TYR A 69 3.00 -27.73 14.50
C TYR A 69 3.55 -26.31 14.62
N ALA A 70 2.72 -25.33 15.02
CA ALA A 70 3.17 -23.96 15.24
C ALA A 70 4.27 -23.86 16.32
N GLU A 71 4.15 -24.64 17.40
CA GLU A 71 5.16 -24.69 18.48
C GLU A 71 6.49 -25.27 17.95
N LYS A 72 6.42 -26.29 17.08
CA LYS A 72 7.61 -26.84 16.41
C LYS A 72 8.31 -25.82 15.51
N LEU A 73 7.57 -24.96 14.81
CA LEU A 73 8.15 -23.89 14.00
C LEU A 73 8.89 -22.87 14.86
N VAL A 74 8.26 -22.42 15.96
CA VAL A 74 8.87 -21.49 16.92
C VAL A 74 10.15 -22.07 17.51
N PHE A 75 10.10 -23.34 17.94
CA PHE A 75 11.27 -24.03 18.46
C PHE A 75 12.39 -24.10 17.42
N PHE A 76 12.07 -24.56 16.20
CA PHE A 76 13.06 -24.73 15.14
C PHE A 76 13.71 -23.39 14.76
N ASP A 77 12.91 -22.34 14.62
CA ASP A 77 13.43 -21.00 14.30
C ASP A 77 14.33 -20.45 15.41
N ARG A 78 13.94 -20.65 16.69
CA ARG A 78 14.73 -20.22 17.86
C ARG A 78 16.12 -20.85 17.87
N HIS A 79 16.24 -22.14 17.54
CA HIS A 79 17.49 -22.89 17.68
C HIS A 79 18.33 -22.95 16.41
N PHE A 80 17.70 -23.00 15.24
CA PHE A 80 18.39 -23.26 13.97
C PHE A 80 18.22 -22.15 12.94
N GLY A 81 17.26 -21.25 13.14
CA GLY A 81 16.84 -20.26 12.15
C GLY A 81 16.03 -20.90 11.02
N ILE A 82 14.81 -20.43 10.80
CA ILE A 82 13.90 -20.99 9.80
C ILE A 82 14.06 -20.36 8.42
N ILE A 83 14.59 -19.12 8.35
CA ILE A 83 14.88 -18.41 7.11
C ILE A 83 16.39 -18.49 6.85
N PRO A 84 16.86 -19.40 5.98
CA PRO A 84 18.29 -19.65 5.81
C PRO A 84 18.98 -18.64 4.88
N PHE A 85 18.23 -17.69 4.33
CA PHE A 85 18.72 -16.70 3.37
C PHE A 85 18.78 -15.31 3.98
N SER A 86 19.73 -14.51 3.49
CA SER A 86 19.82 -13.08 3.81
C SER A 86 19.00 -12.31 2.78
N PHE A 87 17.78 -11.92 3.15
CA PHE A 87 16.96 -11.04 2.32
C PHE A 87 17.33 -9.58 2.54
N PRO A 88 17.21 -8.70 1.53
CA PRO A 88 17.45 -7.27 1.70
C PRO A 88 16.50 -6.67 2.75
N GLU A 89 16.98 -5.69 3.49
CA GLU A 89 16.14 -4.87 4.36
C GLU A 89 15.18 -4.01 3.54
N PHE A 90 14.15 -3.48 4.20
CA PHE A 90 13.17 -2.61 3.55
C PHE A 90 13.83 -1.30 3.10
N ASP A 91 13.68 -0.99 1.82
CA ASP A 91 14.10 0.27 1.20
C ASP A 91 12.94 0.80 0.34
N PRO A 92 12.40 2.00 0.63
CA PRO A 92 11.34 2.61 -0.17
C PRO A 92 11.68 2.82 -1.63
N LYS A 93 12.96 2.82 -2.02
CA LYS A 93 13.35 2.90 -3.44
C LYS A 93 13.16 1.58 -4.18
N LEU A 94 12.84 0.49 -3.47
CA LEU A 94 12.62 -0.86 -3.99
C LEU A 94 13.69 -1.28 -5.02
N PRO A 95 14.99 -1.22 -4.68
CA PRO A 95 16.06 -1.39 -5.65
C PRO A 95 16.05 -2.77 -6.32
N PHE A 96 15.43 -3.78 -5.71
CA PHE A 96 15.24 -5.11 -6.29
C PHE A 96 14.32 -5.16 -7.51
N PHE A 97 13.57 -4.10 -7.82
CA PHE A 97 12.80 -3.97 -9.06
C PHE A 97 13.51 -3.18 -10.15
N PHE A 98 14.34 -2.22 -9.77
CA PHE A 98 14.91 -1.24 -10.70
C PHE A 98 16.40 -1.41 -10.95
N GLN A 99 17.10 -2.19 -10.12
CA GLN A 99 18.52 -2.45 -10.25
C GLN A 99 18.77 -3.93 -10.56
N LYS A 100 19.33 -4.20 -11.74
CA LYS A 100 19.56 -5.56 -12.25
C LYS A 100 20.33 -6.44 -11.26
N ASN A 101 21.42 -5.93 -10.70
CA ASN A 101 22.24 -6.64 -9.69
C ASN A 101 21.43 -7.05 -8.44
N LYS A 102 20.48 -6.23 -8.00
CA LYS A 102 19.61 -6.54 -6.84
C LYS A 102 18.53 -7.55 -7.21
N THR A 103 17.97 -7.45 -8.42
CA THR A 103 17.04 -8.46 -8.96
C THR A 103 17.73 -9.83 -9.09
N ASP A 104 18.97 -9.84 -9.60
CA ASP A 104 19.77 -11.06 -9.76
C ASP A 104 20.03 -11.74 -8.41
N ALA A 105 20.35 -10.96 -7.36
CA ALA A 105 20.52 -11.51 -6.01
C ALA A 105 19.26 -12.21 -5.48
N LEU A 106 18.08 -11.65 -5.76
CA LEU A 106 16.80 -12.28 -5.40
C LEU A 106 16.52 -13.54 -6.23
N ALA A 107 16.88 -13.51 -7.52
CA ALA A 107 16.78 -14.68 -8.39
C ALA A 107 17.67 -15.83 -7.91
N GLU A 108 18.88 -15.54 -7.42
CA GLU A 108 19.77 -16.55 -6.85
C GLU A 108 19.20 -17.17 -5.57
N ILE A 109 18.55 -16.38 -4.70
CA ILE A 109 17.83 -16.93 -3.54
C ILE A 109 16.71 -17.87 -3.99
N PHE A 110 15.91 -17.45 -4.98
CA PHE A 110 14.82 -18.25 -5.52
C PHE A 110 15.30 -19.57 -6.14
N LYS A 111 16.43 -19.57 -6.85
CA LYS A 111 17.06 -20.79 -7.39
C LYS A 111 17.52 -21.72 -6.28
N LYS A 112 18.21 -21.19 -5.26
CA LYS A 112 18.66 -21.96 -4.08
C LYS A 112 17.47 -22.57 -3.34
N GLU A 113 16.38 -21.82 -3.23
CA GLU A 113 15.15 -22.30 -2.61
C GLU A 113 14.54 -23.49 -3.37
N ARG A 114 14.48 -23.42 -4.70
CA ARG A 114 13.90 -24.48 -5.54
C ARG A 114 14.68 -25.80 -5.44
N ASN A 115 16.00 -25.73 -5.31
CA ASN A 115 16.87 -26.89 -5.41
C ASN A 115 17.27 -27.48 -4.04
N ASN A 116 16.78 -26.93 -2.93
CA ASN A 116 17.24 -27.33 -1.60
C ASN A 116 16.13 -28.00 -0.76
N PRO A 117 16.10 -29.35 -0.71
CA PRO A 117 15.17 -30.07 0.17
C PRO A 117 15.50 -29.93 1.66
N ALA A 118 16.72 -29.51 2.02
CA ALA A 118 17.18 -29.40 3.40
C ALA A 118 16.73 -28.08 4.10
N LEU A 119 15.98 -27.20 3.44
CA LEU A 119 15.52 -25.94 4.04
C LEU A 119 14.60 -26.13 5.26
N THR A 120 13.97 -27.29 5.38
CA THR A 120 13.06 -27.62 6.48
C THR A 120 13.63 -28.67 7.42
N GLU A 121 14.93 -28.98 7.32
CA GLU A 121 15.54 -30.07 8.07
C GLU A 121 16.93 -29.70 8.58
N LYS A 122 17.20 -30.02 9.85
CA LYS A 122 18.54 -29.90 10.44
C LYS A 122 19.03 -31.26 10.93
N LYS A 123 20.25 -31.62 10.53
CA LYS A 123 20.93 -32.86 10.91
C LYS A 123 22.17 -32.58 11.75
N PHE A 124 22.41 -33.43 12.74
CA PHE A 124 23.63 -33.49 13.53
C PHE A 124 24.10 -34.95 13.58
N SER A 125 25.42 -35.19 13.46
CA SER A 125 25.99 -36.53 13.41
C SER A 125 27.08 -36.70 14.47
N PHE A 126 26.85 -37.61 15.42
CA PHE A 126 27.77 -37.96 16.51
C PHE A 126 27.85 -39.50 16.62
N GLY A 127 28.12 -40.17 15.50
CA GLY A 127 27.93 -41.63 15.36
C GLY A 127 26.46 -41.98 15.05
N GLU A 128 25.52 -41.46 15.84
CA GLU A 128 24.09 -41.45 15.53
C GLU A 128 23.70 -40.16 14.77
N THR A 129 22.67 -40.23 13.92
CA THR A 129 22.15 -39.05 13.20
C THR A 129 20.86 -38.55 13.84
N PHE A 130 20.92 -37.33 14.37
CA PHE A 130 19.77 -36.63 14.96
C PHE A 130 19.15 -35.69 13.92
N VAL A 131 17.84 -35.81 13.70
CA VAL A 131 17.12 -35.07 12.64
C VAL A 131 15.96 -34.27 13.23
N PHE A 132 16.00 -32.96 13.02
CA PHE A 132 14.91 -32.03 13.31
C PHE A 132 14.24 -31.66 11.99
N SER A 133 12.96 -31.97 11.82
CA SER A 133 12.24 -31.69 10.58
C SER A 133 10.97 -30.91 10.85
N ILE A 134 10.83 -29.79 10.13
CA ILE A 134 9.64 -28.94 10.08
C ILE A 134 9.04 -28.93 8.67
N ARG A 135 9.19 -30.04 7.94
CA ARG A 135 8.54 -30.17 6.63
C ARG A 135 7.01 -30.17 6.85
N PRO A 136 6.25 -29.21 6.28
CA PRO A 136 4.81 -29.19 6.49
C PRO A 136 4.16 -30.37 5.80
N ALA A 137 3.27 -31.07 6.52
CA ALA A 137 2.22 -31.86 5.88
C ALA A 137 1.25 -30.93 5.12
N ASN A 138 0.45 -31.46 4.21
CA ASN A 138 -0.51 -30.67 3.41
C ASN A 138 -1.42 -29.80 4.30
N SER A 139 -1.92 -30.35 5.41
CA SER A 139 -2.76 -29.65 6.40
C SER A 139 -2.05 -28.50 7.13
N ASN A 140 -0.73 -28.49 7.18
CA ASN A 140 0.08 -27.49 7.91
C ASN A 140 0.78 -26.48 6.99
N SER A 141 0.51 -26.54 5.69
CA SER A 141 1.16 -25.68 4.69
C SER A 141 0.85 -24.19 4.86
N ALA A 142 -0.38 -23.87 5.28
CA ALA A 142 -0.80 -22.50 5.60
C ALA A 142 -0.10 -22.02 6.88
N VAL A 143 -0.09 -22.83 7.94
CA VAL A 143 0.57 -22.52 9.23
C VAL A 143 2.06 -22.21 9.02
N TYR A 144 2.75 -23.04 8.23
CA TYR A 144 4.15 -22.82 7.86
C TYR A 144 4.34 -21.46 7.18
N SER A 145 3.57 -21.17 6.14
CA SER A 145 3.75 -19.95 5.35
C SER A 145 3.37 -18.68 6.12
N ASN A 146 2.33 -18.75 6.95
CA ASN A 146 1.93 -17.68 7.85
C ASN A 146 3.01 -17.37 8.88
N TYR A 147 3.65 -18.41 9.43
CA TYR A 147 4.76 -18.23 10.35
C TYR A 147 5.94 -17.51 9.68
N ILE A 148 6.38 -17.98 8.51
CA ILE A 148 7.46 -17.32 7.75
C ILE A 148 7.11 -15.87 7.39
N LEU A 149 5.88 -15.62 6.91
CA LEU A 149 5.40 -14.27 6.62
C LEU A 149 5.49 -13.38 7.87
N SER A 150 5.07 -13.90 9.03
CA SER A 150 5.14 -13.18 10.29
C SER A 150 6.58 -12.87 10.72
N CYS A 151 7.54 -13.75 10.44
CA CYS A 151 8.96 -13.50 10.69
C CYS A 151 9.53 -12.39 9.77
N PHE A 152 9.01 -12.22 8.56
CA PHE A 152 9.38 -11.07 7.72
C PHE A 152 8.73 -9.78 8.20
N LEU A 153 7.45 -9.82 8.59
CA LEU A 153 6.73 -8.66 9.10
C LEU A 153 7.24 -8.19 10.47
N SER A 154 7.76 -9.08 11.32
CA SER A 154 8.36 -8.70 12.60
C SER A 154 9.71 -7.96 12.45
N ARG A 155 10.35 -8.05 11.28
CA ARG A 155 11.57 -7.30 10.93
C ARG A 155 11.27 -5.91 10.35
N THR A 156 10.00 -5.52 10.31
CA THR A 156 9.59 -4.22 9.75
C THR A 156 10.18 -3.08 10.57
N PRO A 157 10.89 -2.12 9.96
CA PRO A 157 11.33 -0.94 10.66
C PRO A 157 10.13 -0.12 11.13
N VAL A 158 10.25 0.52 12.30
CA VAL A 158 9.24 1.45 12.80
C VAL A 158 9.20 2.65 11.84
N CYS A 159 8.20 2.67 10.95
CA CYS A 159 8.12 3.62 9.84
C CYS A 159 8.15 5.08 10.31
N THR A 160 7.54 5.38 11.44
CA THR A 160 7.49 6.74 12.02
C THR A 160 8.87 7.28 12.36
N GLU A 161 9.74 6.46 12.95
CA GLU A 161 11.11 6.86 13.28
C GLU A 161 11.96 7.05 12.03
N TRP A 162 11.80 6.17 11.04
CA TRP A 162 12.48 6.30 9.75
C TRP A 162 12.09 7.58 9.00
N ILE A 163 10.78 7.89 8.96
CA ILE A 163 10.27 9.13 8.35
C ILE A 163 10.83 10.35 9.08
N ARG A 164 10.81 10.35 10.42
CA ARG A 164 11.37 11.43 11.24
C ARG A 164 12.84 11.69 10.92
N GLN A 165 13.65 10.64 10.77
CA GLN A 165 15.06 10.75 10.38
C GLN A 165 15.23 11.36 9.00
N LYS A 166 14.40 10.98 8.02
CA LYS A 166 14.45 11.57 6.66
C LYS A 166 14.01 13.03 6.62
N MET A 167 13.04 13.41 7.43
CA MET A 167 12.63 14.80 7.63
C MET A 167 13.76 15.64 8.21
N MET A 168 14.43 15.15 9.25
CA MET A 168 15.60 15.83 9.84
C MET A 168 16.77 15.95 8.85
N ALA A 169 16.89 15.03 7.90
CA ALA A 169 17.85 15.09 6.80
C ALA A 169 17.43 16.03 5.65
N GLY A 170 16.39 16.84 5.84
CA GLY A 170 15.96 17.86 4.89
C GLY A 170 15.04 17.37 3.77
N ASN A 171 14.45 16.18 3.88
CA ASN A 171 13.46 15.69 2.90
C ASN A 171 12.04 15.94 3.44
N PRO A 172 11.28 16.89 2.88
CA PRO A 172 9.89 17.13 3.29
C PRO A 172 9.03 15.88 3.09
N VAL A 173 8.04 15.69 3.96
CA VAL A 173 7.12 14.52 3.90
C VAL A 173 6.39 14.47 2.56
N GLU A 174 6.11 15.64 1.99
CA GLU A 174 5.48 15.84 0.69
C GLU A 174 6.27 15.16 -0.43
N VAL A 175 7.59 15.40 -0.46
CA VAL A 175 8.49 14.84 -1.48
C VAL A 175 8.58 13.33 -1.31
N LEU A 176 8.72 12.84 -0.08
CA LEU A 176 8.77 11.41 0.22
C LEU A 176 7.47 10.70 -0.17
N LEU A 177 6.33 11.36 0.01
CA LEU A 177 5.02 10.83 -0.37
C LEU A 177 4.83 10.80 -1.88
N ASP A 178 5.24 11.87 -2.58
CA ASP A 178 5.19 11.92 -4.04
C ASP A 178 6.08 10.85 -4.68
N GLU A 179 7.32 10.71 -4.20
CA GLU A 179 8.23 9.63 -4.63
C GLU A 179 7.61 8.24 -4.39
N ALA A 180 7.05 8.02 -3.20
CA ALA A 180 6.49 6.73 -2.84
C ALA A 180 5.28 6.36 -3.72
N ASN A 181 4.41 7.33 -4.02
CA ASN A 181 3.28 7.16 -4.92
C ASN A 181 3.75 6.96 -6.37
N GLY A 182 4.78 7.69 -6.82
CA GLY A 182 5.38 7.54 -8.13
C GLY A 182 5.87 6.11 -8.39
N ILE A 183 6.52 5.48 -7.41
CA ILE A 183 6.95 4.08 -7.48
C ILE A 183 5.76 3.13 -7.63
N ILE A 184 4.70 3.29 -6.85
CA ILE A 184 3.51 2.43 -6.94
C ILE A 184 2.81 2.59 -8.30
N ASN A 185 2.64 3.82 -8.77
CA ASN A 185 2.06 4.11 -10.07
C ASN A 185 2.88 3.49 -11.20
N HIS A 186 4.21 3.53 -11.11
CA HIS A 186 5.08 2.89 -12.08
C HIS A 186 4.96 1.36 -12.04
N LEU A 187 4.90 0.74 -10.86
CA LEU A 187 4.67 -0.70 -10.74
C LEU A 187 3.31 -1.12 -11.30
N GLU A 188 2.24 -0.36 -11.03
CA GLU A 188 0.92 -0.61 -11.60
C GLU A 188 0.95 -0.49 -13.13
N TYR A 189 1.60 0.54 -13.66
CA TYR A 189 1.79 0.71 -15.10
C TYR A 189 2.50 -0.51 -15.72
N CYS A 190 3.63 -0.93 -15.17
CA CYS A 190 4.36 -2.11 -15.64
C CYS A 190 3.48 -3.37 -15.60
N LEU A 191 2.72 -3.60 -14.53
CA LEU A 191 1.84 -4.78 -14.40
C LEU A 191 0.66 -4.78 -15.37
N GLN A 192 0.20 -3.61 -15.82
CA GLN A 192 -0.90 -3.47 -16.78
C GLN A 192 -0.46 -3.55 -18.24
N HIS A 193 0.77 -3.12 -18.55
CA HIS A 193 1.23 -2.90 -19.93
C HIS A 193 2.39 -3.82 -20.34
N GLU A 194 3.16 -4.38 -19.41
CA GLU A 194 4.17 -5.40 -19.71
C GLU A 194 3.53 -6.79 -19.69
N TYR A 195 3.67 -7.54 -20.79
CA TYR A 195 3.14 -8.90 -20.93
C TYR A 195 4.23 -9.98 -20.83
N ASP A 196 5.46 -9.59 -20.47
CA ASP A 196 6.54 -10.56 -20.35
C ASP A 196 6.35 -11.47 -19.13
N LYS A 197 6.80 -12.72 -19.22
CA LYS A 197 6.78 -13.65 -18.06
C LYS A 197 8.05 -13.54 -17.25
N SER A 198 8.69 -12.36 -17.23
CA SER A 198 9.98 -12.19 -16.56
C SER A 198 9.86 -12.47 -15.06
N PHE A 199 10.94 -12.98 -14.48
CA PHE A 199 11.03 -13.15 -13.02
C PHE A 199 10.78 -11.81 -12.29
N ARG A 200 11.24 -10.70 -12.88
CA ARG A 200 11.02 -9.35 -12.36
C ARG A 200 9.53 -9.03 -12.26
N LEU A 201 8.77 -9.21 -13.34
CA LEU A 201 7.33 -8.91 -13.34
C LEU A 201 6.54 -9.81 -12.37
N GLN A 202 6.94 -11.09 -12.24
CA GLN A 202 6.38 -11.97 -11.22
C GLN A 202 6.65 -11.45 -9.80
N CYS A 203 7.86 -10.96 -9.53
CA CYS A 203 8.19 -10.37 -8.23
C CYS A 203 7.37 -9.10 -7.96
N MET A 204 7.23 -8.22 -8.96
CA MET A 204 6.41 -7.01 -8.88
C MET A 204 4.96 -7.36 -8.57
N SER A 205 4.40 -8.37 -9.23
CA SER A 205 3.02 -8.84 -9.00
C SER A 205 2.80 -9.30 -7.56
N VAL A 206 3.73 -10.08 -6.99
CA VAL A 206 3.65 -10.56 -5.61
C VAL A 206 3.73 -9.41 -4.60
N PHE A 207 4.65 -8.47 -4.82
CA PHE A 207 4.77 -7.26 -4.01
C PHE A 207 3.51 -6.40 -4.09
N TYR A 208 3.04 -6.09 -5.30
CA TYR A 208 1.87 -5.24 -5.51
C TYR A 208 0.62 -5.85 -4.89
N LYS A 209 0.49 -7.19 -4.92
CA LYS A 209 -0.57 -7.88 -4.19
C LYS A 209 -0.50 -7.64 -2.69
N GLY A 210 0.69 -7.72 -2.08
CA GLY A 210 0.88 -7.42 -0.64
C GLY A 210 0.53 -5.98 -0.30
N PHE A 211 0.99 -5.04 -1.12
CA PHE A 211 0.65 -3.63 -1.02
C PHE A 211 -0.86 -3.39 -1.09
N TYR A 212 -1.52 -3.96 -2.10
CA TYR A 212 -2.96 -3.78 -2.32
C TYR A 212 -3.80 -4.42 -1.21
N ASP A 213 -3.44 -5.62 -0.75
CA ASP A 213 -4.13 -6.32 0.35
C ASP A 213 -4.05 -5.49 1.65
N ALA A 214 -2.89 -4.90 1.94
CA ALA A 214 -2.71 -4.01 3.09
C ALA A 214 -3.50 -2.70 2.92
N PHE A 215 -3.43 -2.07 1.75
CA PHE A 215 -4.18 -0.85 1.43
C PHE A 215 -5.69 -1.04 1.58
N LYS A 216 -6.22 -2.23 1.28
CA LYS A 216 -7.64 -2.58 1.45
C LYS A 216 -8.01 -3.08 2.85
N ASN A 217 -7.08 -3.09 3.82
CA ASN A 217 -7.25 -3.68 5.15
C ASN A 217 -7.71 -5.16 5.09
N ARG A 218 -7.18 -5.92 4.13
CA ARG A 218 -7.52 -7.32 3.83
C ARG A 218 -6.27 -8.19 3.68
N VAL A 219 -5.30 -8.03 4.58
CA VAL A 219 -4.11 -8.89 4.61
C VAL A 219 -4.53 -10.30 5.01
N ASN A 220 -4.69 -11.17 4.01
CA ASN A 220 -5.02 -12.57 4.21
C ASN A 220 -3.74 -13.39 4.15
N GLY A 221 -3.55 -14.25 5.14
CA GLY A 221 -2.44 -15.18 5.16
C GLY A 221 -2.48 -16.17 3.99
N PRO A 222 -1.32 -16.63 3.48
CA PRO A 222 -1.27 -17.68 2.47
C PRO A 222 -1.97 -18.98 2.91
N GLY A 223 -2.96 -19.44 2.12
CA GLY A 223 -3.67 -20.70 2.35
C GLY A 223 -2.90 -21.97 1.94
N LYS A 224 -1.69 -21.84 1.38
CA LYS A 224 -0.85 -22.97 0.94
C LYS A 224 0.63 -22.67 1.17
N LYS A 225 1.48 -23.68 1.00
CA LYS A 225 2.94 -23.51 1.10
C LYS A 225 3.39 -22.53 0.01
N ARG A 226 4.07 -21.48 0.43
CA ARG A 226 4.67 -20.47 -0.45
C ARG A 226 6.19 -20.46 -0.30
N LYS A 227 6.83 -19.91 -1.32
CA LYS A 227 8.27 -19.73 -1.33
C LYS A 227 8.68 -18.59 -0.39
N PHE A 228 9.84 -18.68 0.27
CA PHE A 228 10.43 -17.60 1.06
C PHE A 228 10.51 -16.31 0.27
N THR A 229 10.93 -16.38 -1.00
CA THR A 229 11.01 -15.21 -1.87
C THR A 229 9.64 -14.55 -2.10
N GLU A 230 8.59 -15.36 -2.31
CA GLU A 230 7.23 -14.85 -2.47
C GLU A 230 6.71 -14.22 -1.17
N LEU A 231 6.95 -14.87 -0.03
CA LEU A 231 6.54 -14.37 1.29
C LEU A 231 7.27 -13.10 1.68
N TYR A 232 8.57 -13.01 1.38
CA TYR A 232 9.37 -11.81 1.54
C TYR A 232 8.79 -10.65 0.73
N LEU A 233 8.59 -10.82 -0.57
CA LEU A 233 8.05 -9.77 -1.45
C LEU A 233 6.65 -9.33 -1.04
N TYR A 234 5.79 -10.28 -0.66
CA TYR A 234 4.46 -9.99 -0.15
C TYR A 234 4.53 -9.16 1.15
N ALA A 235 5.44 -9.52 2.08
CA ALA A 235 5.70 -8.73 3.29
C ALA A 235 6.20 -7.33 2.96
N GLN A 236 7.15 -7.18 2.02
CA GLN A 236 7.66 -5.88 1.59
C GLN A 236 6.53 -4.99 1.04
N GLY A 237 5.58 -5.55 0.30
CA GLY A 237 4.39 -4.82 -0.17
C GLY A 237 3.53 -4.30 0.98
N ILE A 238 3.26 -5.13 1.98
CA ILE A 238 2.51 -4.73 3.19
C ILE A 238 3.23 -3.60 3.93
N ILE A 239 4.55 -3.75 4.13
CA ILE A 239 5.39 -2.75 4.80
C ILE A 239 5.33 -1.42 4.04
N TYR A 240 5.39 -1.47 2.72
CA TYR A 240 5.33 -0.28 1.89
C TYR A 240 3.98 0.45 1.98
N ALA A 241 2.86 -0.28 2.06
CA ALA A 241 1.55 0.32 2.30
C ALA A 241 1.48 1.04 3.66
N ASN A 242 2.06 0.43 4.70
CA ASN A 242 2.16 1.04 6.03
C ASN A 242 3.08 2.28 6.03
N TYR A 243 4.15 2.25 5.24
CA TYR A 243 5.04 3.39 5.02
C TYR A 243 4.30 4.57 4.38
N ILE A 244 3.57 4.36 3.28
CA ILE A 244 2.72 5.40 2.66
C ILE A 244 1.68 5.92 3.65
N SER A 245 1.03 5.03 4.41
CA SER A 245 0.02 5.44 5.41
C SER A 245 0.64 6.32 6.49
N SER A 246 1.86 6.01 6.93
CA SER A 246 2.61 6.81 7.90
C SER A 246 3.01 8.17 7.34
N LEU A 247 3.44 8.24 6.07
CA LEU A 247 3.72 9.51 5.39
C LEU A 247 2.47 10.39 5.28
N LYS A 248 1.32 9.81 4.91
CA LYS A 248 0.04 10.53 4.85
C LYS A 248 -0.36 11.10 6.21
N ALA A 249 -0.19 10.32 7.28
CA ALA A 249 -0.43 10.80 8.65
C ALA A 249 0.54 11.93 9.04
N GLY A 250 1.82 11.79 8.71
CA GLY A 250 2.83 12.84 8.93
C GLY A 250 2.50 14.14 8.20
N PHE A 251 2.04 14.04 6.95
CA PHE A 251 1.63 15.18 6.12
C PHE A 251 0.38 15.88 6.67
N GLN A 252 -0.61 15.12 7.14
CA GLN A 252 -1.79 15.70 7.79
C GLN A 252 -1.45 16.44 9.10
N ASN A 253 -0.43 15.97 9.82
CA ASN A 253 0.05 16.62 11.03
C ASN A 253 0.88 17.87 10.72
N SER A 254 1.64 17.91 9.62
CA SER A 254 2.39 19.10 9.20
C SER A 254 1.50 20.21 8.63
N LEU A 255 0.38 19.84 7.98
CA LEU A 255 -0.63 20.78 7.50
C LEU A 255 -1.53 21.36 8.60
N ASN A 256 -1.53 20.76 9.80
CA ASN A 256 -2.21 21.30 10.98
C ASN A 256 -1.17 21.76 12.02
N PRO A 257 -0.50 22.91 11.84
CA PRO A 257 0.09 23.61 12.97
C PRO A 257 -0.98 23.79 14.03
N VAL A 258 -0.59 23.71 15.30
CA VAL A 258 -1.43 23.76 16.51
C VAL A 258 -2.38 24.98 16.56
N ASP A 259 -2.23 25.95 15.66
CA ASP A 259 -2.99 27.19 15.56
C ASP A 259 -3.99 27.29 14.38
N PHE A 260 -4.11 26.28 13.51
CA PHE A 260 -5.14 26.32 12.46
C PHE A 260 -6.48 25.82 12.99
N GLN A 261 -7.42 26.76 13.15
CA GLN A 261 -8.84 26.44 13.33
C GLN A 261 -9.24 25.45 12.23
N ARG A 262 -9.72 24.28 12.64
CA ARG A 262 -10.29 23.26 11.76
C ARG A 262 -11.24 24.00 10.80
N PRO A 263 -11.02 23.94 9.47
CA PRO A 263 -11.93 24.61 8.54
C PRO A 263 -13.34 24.14 8.87
N ALA A 264 -14.27 25.09 9.03
CA ALA A 264 -15.65 24.76 9.27
C ALA A 264 -16.09 23.71 8.22
N PRO A 265 -16.78 22.64 8.63
CA PRO A 265 -17.24 21.63 7.68
C PRO A 265 -18.03 22.33 6.57
N LEU A 266 -17.58 22.18 5.32
CA LEU A 266 -18.28 22.72 4.17
C LEU A 266 -19.70 22.14 4.16
N ASP A 267 -20.69 23.02 4.03
CA ASP A 267 -22.05 22.61 3.74
C ASP A 267 -22.14 22.05 2.31
N LEU A 268 -23.31 21.51 1.95
CA LEU A 268 -23.50 20.88 0.65
C LEU A 268 -23.21 21.85 -0.51
N SER A 269 -23.55 23.13 -0.37
CA SER A 269 -23.25 24.16 -1.38
C SER A 269 -21.74 24.32 -1.57
N GLY A 270 -20.98 24.52 -0.49
CA GLY A 270 -19.53 24.67 -0.57
C GLY A 270 -18.80 23.43 -1.09
N LYS A 271 -19.33 22.23 -0.80
CA LYS A 271 -18.83 20.99 -1.40
C LYS A 271 -19.06 20.95 -2.91
N LEU A 272 -20.22 21.42 -3.39
CA LEU A 272 -20.54 21.43 -4.82
C LEU A 272 -19.77 22.49 -5.60
N ASP A 273 -19.58 23.68 -5.02
CA ASP A 273 -18.75 24.74 -5.60
C ASP A 273 -17.32 24.23 -5.79
N LEU A 274 -16.78 23.55 -4.79
CA LEU A 274 -15.46 22.94 -4.88
C LEU A 274 -15.39 21.86 -5.98
N LEU A 275 -16.39 20.98 -6.09
CA LEU A 275 -16.44 19.98 -7.17
C LEU A 275 -16.55 20.62 -8.56
N ASN A 276 -17.21 21.78 -8.65
CA ASN A 276 -17.29 22.56 -9.87
C ASN A 276 -15.94 23.21 -10.22
N GLU A 277 -15.28 23.87 -9.25
CA GLU A 277 -13.95 24.46 -9.42
C GLU A 277 -12.88 23.44 -9.82
N LEU A 278 -13.02 22.19 -9.33
CA LEU A 278 -12.14 21.08 -9.69
C LEU A 278 -12.45 20.48 -11.08
N GLY A 279 -13.48 20.98 -11.78
CA GLY A 279 -13.90 20.49 -13.09
C GLY A 279 -14.55 19.10 -13.07
N ILE A 280 -14.91 18.58 -11.88
CA ILE A 280 -15.51 17.25 -11.73
C ILE A 280 -16.93 17.26 -12.30
N ILE A 281 -17.70 18.33 -12.08
CA ILE A 281 -19.05 18.46 -12.63
C ILE A 281 -19.02 18.51 -14.16
N ASP A 282 -18.10 19.26 -14.75
CA ASP A 282 -17.96 19.36 -16.21
C ASP A 282 -17.48 18.05 -16.84
N PHE A 283 -16.59 17.34 -16.15
CA PHE A 283 -16.19 15.99 -16.55
C PHE A 283 -17.38 15.03 -16.57
N LEU A 284 -18.23 15.04 -15.53
CA LEU A 284 -19.42 14.19 -15.46
C LEU A 284 -20.45 14.58 -16.55
N LYS A 285 -20.66 15.87 -16.80
CA LYS A 285 -21.48 16.38 -17.92
C LYS A 285 -21.00 15.82 -19.26
N THR A 286 -19.70 15.89 -19.52
CA THR A 286 -19.10 15.37 -20.75
C THR A 286 -19.21 13.84 -20.84
N ARG A 287 -18.99 13.13 -19.73
CA ARG A 287 -19.00 11.67 -19.67
C ARG A 287 -20.38 11.07 -19.95
N TYR A 288 -21.44 11.75 -19.53
CA TYR A 288 -22.83 11.27 -19.64
C TYR A 288 -23.68 12.08 -20.63
N ALA A 289 -23.05 12.83 -21.55
CA ALA A 289 -23.73 13.68 -22.54
C ALA A 289 -24.72 12.93 -23.46
N GLY A 290 -24.63 11.60 -23.57
CA GLY A 290 -25.53 10.76 -24.36
C GLY A 290 -26.78 10.26 -23.61
N MET A 291 -26.97 10.62 -22.34
CA MET A 291 -28.16 10.26 -21.57
C MET A 291 -29.28 11.29 -21.78
N ASP A 292 -30.55 10.88 -21.66
CA ASP A 292 -31.66 11.82 -21.60
C ASP A 292 -31.56 12.71 -20.33
N SER A 293 -32.13 13.91 -20.38
CA SER A 293 -31.98 14.93 -19.35
C SER A 293 -32.34 14.44 -17.95
N LEU A 294 -33.41 13.67 -17.82
CA LEU A 294 -33.90 13.19 -16.53
C LEU A 294 -32.98 12.09 -15.97
N SER A 295 -32.55 11.15 -16.82
CA SER A 295 -31.61 10.11 -16.41
C SER A 295 -30.22 10.69 -16.09
N PHE A 296 -29.79 11.70 -16.82
CA PHE A 296 -28.55 12.43 -16.56
C PHE A 296 -28.56 13.12 -15.19
N GLU A 297 -29.59 13.90 -14.90
CA GLU A 297 -29.73 14.62 -13.62
C GLU A 297 -29.79 13.65 -12.43
N ASN A 298 -30.53 12.55 -12.58
CA ASN A 298 -30.59 11.51 -11.56
C ASN A 298 -29.24 10.84 -11.32
N LYS A 299 -28.49 10.54 -12.39
CA LYS A 299 -27.17 9.92 -12.30
C LYS A 299 -26.13 10.87 -11.72
N LEU A 300 -26.19 12.14 -12.10
CA LEU A 300 -25.30 13.17 -11.59
C LEU A 300 -25.55 13.41 -10.10
N ALA A 301 -26.81 13.53 -9.67
CA ALA A 301 -27.15 13.67 -8.25
C ALA A 301 -26.71 12.46 -7.42
N GLU A 302 -26.89 11.23 -7.93
CA GLU A 302 -26.41 10.01 -7.27
C GLU A 302 -24.89 10.03 -7.06
N ILE A 303 -24.13 10.39 -8.11
CA ILE A 303 -22.67 10.47 -8.05
C ILE A 303 -22.22 11.59 -7.10
N LEU A 304 -22.89 12.75 -7.12
CA LEU A 304 -22.57 13.88 -6.25
C LEU A 304 -22.89 13.60 -4.79
N CYS A 305 -24.03 12.98 -4.47
CA CYS A 305 -24.33 12.50 -3.11
C CYS A 305 -23.24 11.54 -2.61
N LEU A 306 -22.78 10.65 -3.49
CA LEU A 306 -21.76 9.66 -3.15
C LEU A 306 -20.38 10.30 -2.92
N ILE A 307 -20.01 11.29 -3.71
CA ILE A 307 -18.75 12.04 -3.55
C ILE A 307 -18.79 12.92 -2.30
N THR A 308 -19.93 13.57 -2.02
CA THR A 308 -20.08 14.49 -0.89
C THR A 308 -20.41 13.81 0.43
N GLY A 309 -20.75 12.51 0.40
CA GLY A 309 -21.16 11.71 1.56
C GLY A 309 -22.56 12.05 2.09
N GLU A 310 -23.38 12.74 1.31
CA GLU A 310 -24.76 13.09 1.69
C GLU A 310 -25.72 11.92 1.39
N TYR A 311 -26.75 11.77 2.23
CA TYR A 311 -27.78 10.75 2.05
C TYR A 311 -28.66 11.04 0.84
N ALA A 312 -29.19 9.97 0.22
CA ALA A 312 -30.06 10.04 -0.97
C ALA A 312 -31.35 10.87 -0.74
N GLU A 313 -31.74 11.11 0.51
CA GLU A 313 -32.88 11.96 0.88
C GLU A 313 -32.65 13.45 0.59
N LYS A 314 -31.39 13.90 0.45
CA LYS A 314 -31.06 15.29 0.01
C LYS A 314 -30.97 15.45 -1.51
N LYS A 315 -31.35 14.42 -2.28
CA LYS A 315 -31.29 14.43 -3.75
C LYS A 315 -32.11 15.57 -4.36
N GLU A 316 -33.26 15.90 -3.77
CA GLU A 316 -34.10 17.02 -4.22
C GLU A 316 -33.41 18.38 -4.00
N SER A 317 -32.80 18.59 -2.83
CA SER A 317 -32.01 19.80 -2.54
C SER A 317 -30.78 19.92 -3.47
N LEU A 318 -30.18 18.79 -3.85
CA LEU A 318 -29.05 18.74 -4.78
C LEU A 318 -29.47 19.12 -6.21
N LEU A 319 -30.63 18.62 -6.67
CA LEU A 319 -31.22 18.99 -7.96
C LEU A 319 -31.63 20.46 -8.00
N GLU A 320 -32.12 21.02 -6.89
CA GLU A 320 -32.45 22.43 -6.74
C GLU A 320 -31.21 23.34 -6.78
N ILE A 321 -30.13 22.94 -6.10
CA ILE A 321 -28.84 23.66 -6.15
C ILE A 321 -28.19 23.56 -7.54
N MET A 322 -28.27 22.41 -8.21
CA MET A 322 -27.73 22.26 -9.56
C MET A 322 -28.52 23.05 -10.61
N SER A 323 -29.85 23.11 -10.47
CA SER A 323 -30.70 23.87 -11.38
C SER A 323 -30.50 25.39 -11.21
N THR A 324 -30.17 25.87 -10.01
CA THR A 324 -29.76 27.27 -9.77
C THR A 324 -28.36 27.57 -10.33
N MET A 325 -27.39 26.66 -10.19
CA MET A 325 -26.07 26.78 -10.81
C MET A 325 -26.13 26.85 -12.36
N ASN A 326 -26.99 26.05 -12.99
CA ASN A 326 -27.17 26.07 -14.45
C ASN A 326 -27.85 27.38 -14.94
N ARG A 327 -28.75 27.98 -14.14
CA ARG A 327 -29.38 29.28 -14.46
C ARG A 327 -28.38 30.44 -14.41
N HIS A 328 -27.42 30.42 -13.49
CA HIS A 328 -26.38 31.45 -13.43
C HIS A 328 -25.38 31.39 -14.60
N ASN A 329 -25.13 30.20 -15.16
CA ASN A 329 -24.31 30.07 -16.37
C ASN A 329 -25.06 30.41 -17.66
N ALA A 330 -26.40 30.35 -17.67
CA ALA A 330 -27.22 30.70 -18.84
C ALA A 330 -27.58 32.21 -18.91
N GLY A 331 -27.48 32.96 -17.82
CA GLY A 331 -27.78 34.40 -17.75
C GLY A 331 -26.64 35.34 -18.19
N GLY A 332 -25.47 34.81 -18.54
CA GLY A 332 -24.26 35.59 -18.83
C GLY A 332 -24.04 35.98 -20.30
N SER A 333 -25.09 35.98 -21.14
CA SER A 333 -24.97 36.29 -22.57
C SER A 333 -25.99 37.35 -23.02
N ALA A 334 -25.74 38.62 -22.68
CA ALA A 334 -26.11 39.77 -23.53
C ALA A 334 -25.46 41.09 -23.07
N LYS A 335 -24.46 41.54 -23.84
CA LYS A 335 -24.02 42.93 -24.11
C LYS A 335 -23.50 43.82 -22.96
N GLY A 336 -22.20 44.10 -22.98
CA GLY A 336 -21.64 45.29 -22.33
C GLY A 336 -20.11 45.38 -22.29
N SER A 337 -19.50 45.93 -23.34
CA SER A 337 -18.19 46.60 -23.38
C SER A 337 -16.89 45.80 -23.24
N VAL A 338 -16.20 45.69 -24.38
CA VAL A 338 -14.76 45.51 -24.50
C VAL A 338 -14.06 46.74 -23.90
N ASN A 339 -13.37 46.60 -22.77
CA ASN A 339 -12.06 47.21 -22.48
C ASN A 339 -11.70 47.09 -20.98
N GLY A 340 -10.52 46.50 -20.72
CA GLY A 340 -9.69 46.90 -19.58
C GLY A 340 -9.59 45.95 -18.40
N VAL A 341 -8.79 44.87 -18.53
CA VAL A 341 -7.80 44.44 -17.51
C VAL A 341 -6.66 43.69 -18.24
N HIS A 342 -5.90 44.41 -19.07
CA HIS A 342 -4.60 43.96 -19.57
C HIS A 342 -3.56 45.05 -19.25
N SER A 343 -3.40 45.39 -17.97
CA SER A 343 -2.36 46.33 -17.53
C SER A 343 -2.10 46.24 -16.03
N LYS A 344 -1.60 45.09 -15.57
CA LYS A 344 -0.67 45.00 -14.41
C LYS A 344 -0.27 43.54 -14.23
N ILE A 345 0.88 43.19 -14.78
CA ILE A 345 1.91 42.27 -14.28
C ILE A 345 2.83 42.00 -15.48
N LEU A 346 3.66 42.99 -15.78
CA LEU A 346 4.85 42.83 -16.62
C LEU A 346 5.83 43.93 -16.23
N ARG A 347 6.43 43.76 -15.04
CA ARG A 347 7.72 44.32 -14.68
C ARG A 347 8.47 43.27 -13.86
N LEU A 348 8.99 42.29 -14.58
CA LEU A 348 10.20 41.59 -14.17
C LEU A 348 11.30 42.06 -15.11
N THR A 349 12.27 42.77 -14.52
CA THR A 349 13.70 42.57 -14.78
C THR A 349 14.14 42.50 -16.25
N THR A 350 14.49 43.65 -16.82
CA THR A 350 15.62 43.72 -17.76
C THR A 350 16.78 44.38 -17.04
N GLY A 351 17.71 43.55 -16.57
CA GLY A 351 19.08 43.96 -16.27
C GLY A 351 19.91 43.82 -17.54
N LYS A 352 20.23 44.97 -18.13
CA LYS A 352 21.58 45.35 -18.55
C LYS A 352 21.64 46.87 -18.55
#